data_AF-A0A9D6U4L1-F1
#
_entry.id   AF-A0A9D6U4L1-F1
#
_cell.length_a   1.000
_cell.length_b   1.000
_cell.length_c   1.000
_cell.angle_alpha   90.00
_cell.angle_beta   90.00
_cell.angle_gamma   90.00
#
_symmetry.space_group_name_H-M   'P 1'
#
loop_
_entity.id
_entity.type
_entity.pdbx_description
1 polymer ?
#
loop_
_entity_poly.entity_id
_entity_poly.type
_entity_poly.pdbx_seq_one_letter_code
_entity_poly.pdbx_strand_id
1 'polypeptide(L)'
;MLDKVSFKGERKQGTKEVNLEQQFSSTMPIYLSLNATSPGIKFDIPQGTYSQIEIKLETSTDPSGTALQVNGTYLDSSNNDVAVQFTFSAADVTDIIAKNSSGGNQIVLIADQPATVTIIINPVYWFAPVSESILDEAAEDIENGVPVIQINKDKNQDIYNLIINRINDGCEAVFN
;
A
#
# COMPACT_ATOMS: atom_id res chain seq x y z
N MET A 1 10.00 -1.95 -0.64
CA MET A 1 10.65 -1.63 -1.91
C MET A 1 9.64 -1.73 -3.04
N LEU A 2 9.48 -0.69 -3.84
CA LEU A 2 8.61 -0.69 -5.03
C LEU A 2 9.40 -1.11 -6.27
N ASP A 3 8.82 -2.02 -7.06
CA ASP A 3 9.43 -2.62 -8.26
C ASP A 3 8.71 -2.20 -9.54
N LYS A 4 7.38 -2.03 -9.49
CA LYS A 4 6.58 -1.59 -10.63
C LYS A 4 5.35 -0.80 -10.20
N VAL A 5 4.96 0.16 -11.02
CA VAL A 5 3.63 0.79 -10.98
C VAL A 5 2.94 0.54 -12.31
N SER A 6 1.67 0.17 -12.25
CA SER A 6 0.82 0.09 -13.43
C SER A 6 -0.35 1.05 -13.32
N PHE A 7 -0.71 1.66 -14.46
CA PHE A 7 -1.90 2.45 -14.67
C PHE A 7 -2.76 1.73 -15.71
N LYS A 8 -4.02 1.45 -15.35
CA LYS A 8 -5.01 0.91 -16.27
C LYS A 8 -6.25 1.79 -16.24
N GLY A 9 -6.61 2.37 -17.38
CA GLY A 9 -7.71 3.31 -17.50
C GLY A 9 -8.69 2.93 -18.59
N GLU A 10 -9.98 3.01 -18.28
CA GLU A 10 -11.07 2.88 -19.25
C GLU A 10 -11.60 4.27 -19.65
N ARG A 11 -11.43 4.67 -20.91
CA ARG A 11 -11.90 5.95 -21.46
C ARG A 11 -13.30 5.83 -22.02
N LYS A 12 -14.13 6.85 -21.76
CA LYS A 12 -15.48 6.96 -22.36
C LYS A 12 -15.45 7.19 -23.87
N GLN A 13 -14.35 7.71 -24.41
CA GLN A 13 -14.20 8.12 -25.80
C GLN A 13 -12.79 7.80 -26.32
N GLY A 14 -12.66 7.52 -27.62
CA GLY A 14 -11.38 7.17 -28.25
C GLY A 14 -10.98 5.71 -28.02
N THR A 15 -9.67 5.45 -27.93
CA THR A 15 -9.15 4.14 -27.49
C THR A 15 -9.65 3.86 -26.09
N LYS A 16 -10.46 2.80 -25.96
CA LYS A 16 -11.20 2.50 -24.72
C LYS A 16 -10.28 2.17 -23.56
N GLU A 17 -9.15 1.52 -23.82
CA GLU A 17 -8.24 1.08 -22.77
C GLU A 17 -6.88 1.76 -22.91
N VAL A 18 -6.35 2.20 -21.79
CA VAL A 18 -4.99 2.72 -21.64
C VAL A 18 -4.30 1.88 -20.58
N ASN A 19 -3.22 1.22 -20.96
CA ASN A 19 -2.39 0.43 -20.04
C ASN A 19 -0.96 0.99 -20.12
N LEU A 20 -0.43 1.45 -18.99
CA LEU A 20 0.93 1.97 -18.87
C LEU A 20 1.59 1.31 -17.67
N GLU A 21 2.88 1.02 -17.80
CA GLU A 21 3.66 0.42 -16.72
C GLU A 21 5.01 1.12 -16.63
N GLN A 22 5.48 1.33 -15.40
CA GLN A 22 6.82 1.82 -15.12
C GLN A 22 7.48 0.81 -14.18
N GLN A 23 8.48 0.10 -14.70
CA GLN A 23 9.32 -0.81 -13.93
C GLN A 23 10.62 -0.10 -13.53
N PHE A 24 11.05 -0.28 -12.28
CA PHE A 24 12.28 0.31 -11.78
C PHE A 24 13.45 -0.64 -11.95
N SER A 25 14.59 -0.13 -12.43
CA SER A 25 15.84 -0.90 -12.62
C SER A 25 16.51 -1.30 -11.30
N SER A 26 16.15 -0.63 -10.21
CA SER A 26 16.53 -0.96 -8.85
C SER A 26 15.33 -0.70 -7.94
N THR A 27 15.17 -1.52 -6.90
CA THR A 27 14.14 -1.35 -5.87
C THR A 27 14.10 0.08 -5.35
N MET A 28 12.94 0.75 -5.46
CA MET A 28 12.77 2.12 -4.98
C MET A 28 12.25 2.12 -3.53
N PRO A 29 12.95 2.72 -2.56
CA PRO A 29 12.40 2.90 -1.22
C PRO A 29 11.28 3.96 -1.26
N ILE A 30 10.13 3.62 -0.69
CA ILE A 30 9.02 4.55 -0.49
C ILE A 30 8.78 4.68 1.00
N TYR A 31 8.90 5.92 1.48
CA TYR A 31 8.58 6.26 2.86
C TYR A 31 7.17 6.82 2.89
N LEU A 32 6.25 6.12 3.54
CA LEU A 32 4.88 6.56 3.71
C LEU A 32 4.86 7.65 4.79
N SER A 33 4.55 8.88 4.38
CA SER A 33 4.29 9.99 5.29
C SER A 33 3.22 10.90 4.68
N LEU A 34 2.51 11.66 5.52
CA LEU A 34 1.42 12.54 5.10
C LEU A 34 1.79 13.53 3.98
N ASN A 35 3.07 13.85 3.82
CA ASN A 35 3.57 14.81 2.82
C ASN A 35 4.67 14.21 1.92
N ALA A 36 4.83 12.88 1.90
CA ALA A 36 5.83 12.26 1.04
C ALA A 36 5.36 12.25 -0.41
N THR A 37 6.09 12.93 -1.28
CA THR A 37 6.00 12.72 -2.73
C THR A 37 7.02 11.67 -3.12
N SER A 38 6.59 10.65 -3.88
CA SER A 38 7.53 9.65 -4.41
C SER A 38 8.29 10.24 -5.60
N PRO A 39 9.60 10.49 -5.50
CA PRO A 39 10.36 11.06 -6.61
C PRO A 39 10.50 10.03 -7.74
N GLY A 40 10.00 10.34 -8.94
CA GLY A 40 10.32 9.58 -10.15
C GLY A 40 9.22 8.70 -10.74
N ILE A 41 8.02 8.67 -10.15
CA ILE A 41 6.86 8.00 -10.76
C ILE A 41 6.13 9.03 -11.62
N LYS A 42 6.17 8.86 -12.94
CA LYS A 42 5.52 9.77 -13.90
C LYS A 42 5.01 8.98 -15.10
N PHE A 43 3.77 9.25 -15.49
CA PHE A 43 3.14 8.66 -16.66
C PHE A 43 2.68 9.75 -17.61
N ASP A 44 2.95 9.56 -18.90
CA ASP A 44 2.36 10.36 -19.97
C ASP A 44 1.00 9.76 -20.35
N ILE A 45 -0.03 10.14 -19.59
CA ILE A 45 -1.39 9.60 -19.76
C ILE A 45 -2.14 10.42 -20.82
N PRO A 46 -2.79 9.78 -21.82
CA PRO A 46 -3.63 10.49 -22.78
C PRO A 46 -4.77 11.23 -22.11
N GLN A 47 -5.04 12.46 -22.56
CA GLN A 47 -6.20 13.23 -22.11
C GLN A 47 -7.52 12.50 -22.37
N GLY A 48 -8.52 12.73 -21.52
CA GLY A 48 -9.88 12.21 -21.70
C GLY A 48 -10.64 12.04 -20.41
N THR A 49 -11.89 11.61 -20.53
CA THR A 49 -12.72 11.20 -19.40
C THR A 49 -12.62 9.69 -19.21
N TYR A 50 -12.15 9.28 -18.04
CA TYR A 50 -12.04 7.89 -17.63
C TYR A 50 -13.24 7.50 -16.76
N SER A 51 -13.87 6.37 -17.05
CA SER A 51 -14.93 5.79 -16.22
C SER A 51 -14.38 5.03 -15.02
N GLN A 52 -13.16 4.50 -15.16
CA GLN A 52 -12.42 3.81 -14.13
C GLN A 52 -10.93 3.98 -14.40
N ILE A 53 -10.18 4.21 -13.34
CA ILE A 53 -8.72 4.12 -13.33
C ILE A 53 -8.34 3.17 -12.20
N GLU A 54 -7.45 2.25 -12.50
CA GLU A 54 -6.90 1.26 -11.60
C GLU A 54 -5.39 1.49 -11.53
N ILE A 55 -4.88 1.62 -10.31
CA ILE A 55 -3.45 1.78 -10.03
C ILE A 55 -2.99 0.52 -9.31
N LYS A 56 -1.95 -0.12 -9.83
CA LYS A 56 -1.34 -1.30 -9.20
C LYS A 56 0.07 -0.97 -8.74
N LEU A 57 0.40 -1.40 -7.53
CA LEU A 57 1.74 -1.28 -6.97
C LEU A 57 2.33 -2.69 -6.80
N GLU A 58 3.47 -2.96 -7.41
CA GLU A 58 4.17 -4.23 -7.22
C GLU A 58 5.45 -3.97 -6.44
N THR A 59 5.64 -4.73 -5.36
CA THR A 59 6.78 -4.59 -4.46
C THR A 59 7.74 -5.76 -4.65
N SER A 60 8.99 -5.58 -4.23
CA SER A 60 9.99 -6.62 -4.44
C SER A 60 9.61 -7.96 -3.85
N THR A 61 9.74 -9.01 -4.67
CA THR A 61 9.56 -10.40 -4.27
C THR A 61 10.86 -11.04 -3.77
N ASP A 62 11.97 -10.29 -3.76
CA ASP A 62 13.22 -10.76 -3.20
C ASP A 62 13.02 -11.07 -1.70
N PRO A 63 13.25 -12.31 -1.24
CA PRO A 63 13.08 -12.70 0.16
C PRO A 63 14.04 -11.96 1.11
N SER A 64 15.10 -11.34 0.59
CA SER A 64 16.00 -10.47 1.37
C SER A 64 15.54 -9.00 1.44
N GLY A 65 14.53 -8.63 0.64
CA GLY A 65 13.99 -7.28 0.57
C GLY A 65 12.65 -7.13 1.29
N THR A 66 12.55 -6.16 2.20
CA THR A 66 11.28 -5.74 2.79
C THR A 66 10.45 -4.96 1.78
N ALA A 67 9.28 -5.48 1.41
CA ALA A 67 8.44 -4.89 0.37
C ALA A 67 7.54 -3.77 0.94
N LEU A 68 6.83 -4.03 2.04
CA LEU A 68 6.15 -3.07 2.89
C LEU A 68 6.42 -3.42 4.36
N GLN A 69 6.79 -2.44 5.18
CA GLN A 69 6.94 -2.61 6.61
C GLN A 69 6.23 -1.50 7.36
N VAL A 70 5.47 -1.90 8.38
CA VAL A 70 4.78 -1.02 9.31
C VAL A 70 5.32 -1.33 10.70
N ASN A 71 5.89 -0.31 11.34
CA ASN A 71 6.35 -0.38 12.72
C ASN A 71 5.33 0.36 13.59
N GLY A 72 4.94 -0.27 14.69
CA GLY A 72 4.04 0.29 15.68
C GLY A 72 4.43 -0.15 17.08
N THR A 73 3.64 0.31 18.04
CA THR A 73 3.74 -0.05 19.44
C THR A 73 2.34 -0.40 19.92
N TYR A 74 2.23 -1.47 20.71
CA TYR A 74 1.01 -1.77 21.47
C TYR A 74 1.31 -1.73 22.96
N LEU A 75 0.27 -1.46 23.75
CA LEU A 75 0.34 -1.55 25.20
C LEU A 75 -0.19 -2.93 25.60
N ASP A 76 0.64 -3.72 26.28
CA ASP A 76 0.22 -5.03 26.78
C ASP A 76 -0.75 -4.90 27.97
N SER A 77 -1.32 -6.04 28.39
CA SER A 77 -2.19 -6.11 29.58
C SER A 77 -1.54 -5.64 30.89
N SER A 78 -0.22 -5.48 30.92
CA SER A 78 0.58 -4.97 32.04
C SER A 78 0.97 -3.49 31.88
N ASN A 79 0.48 -2.80 30.85
CA ASN A 79 0.82 -1.43 30.43
C ASN A 79 2.29 -1.23 30.04
N ASN A 80 2.96 -2.26 29.53
CA ASN A 80 4.27 -2.10 28.91
C ASN A 80 4.12 -1.83 27.41
N ASP A 81 4.96 -0.94 26.89
CA ASP A 81 5.12 -0.76 25.45
C ASP A 81 5.83 -1.97 24.86
N VAL A 82 5.20 -2.61 23.89
CA VAL A 82 5.80 -3.71 23.13
C VAL A 82 5.77 -3.36 21.65
N ALA A 83 6.91 -3.54 20.99
CA ALA A 83 7.06 -3.20 19.58
C ALA A 83 6.35 -4.21 18.69
N VAL A 84 5.67 -3.72 17.66
CA VAL A 84 5.02 -4.53 16.63
C VAL A 84 5.63 -4.19 15.28
N GLN A 85 6.09 -5.21 14.57
CA GLN A 85 6.60 -5.07 13.22
C GLN A 85 5.78 -5.96 12.28
N PHE A 86 5.04 -5.33 11.37
CA PHE A 86 4.38 -6.04 10.29
C PHE A 86 5.18 -5.90 9.00
N THR A 87 5.48 -7.03 8.38
CA THR A 87 6.18 -7.09 7.10
C THR A 87 5.36 -7.85 6.08
N PHE A 88 5.14 -7.21 4.92
CA PHE A 88 4.39 -7.75 3.81
C PHE A 88 5.23 -7.69 2.55
N SER A 89 5.44 -8.86 1.94
CA SER A 89 5.97 -8.97 0.59
C SER A 89 4.85 -9.34 -0.35
N ALA A 90 4.49 -8.42 -1.23
CA ALA A 90 3.47 -8.65 -2.23
C ALA A 90 4.07 -8.50 -3.62
N ALA A 91 4.06 -9.62 -4.35
CA ALA A 91 4.15 -9.59 -5.80
C ALA A 91 3.02 -8.74 -6.41
N ASP A 92 1.87 -8.66 -5.73
CA ASP A 92 0.66 -7.96 -6.18
C ASP A 92 0.05 -7.14 -5.03
N VAL A 93 0.55 -5.92 -4.75
CA VAL A 93 -0.23 -4.98 -3.93
C VAL A 93 -1.27 -4.35 -4.85
N THR A 94 -2.38 -5.09 -4.96
CA THR A 94 -3.75 -4.61 -5.17
C THR A 94 -4.05 -3.72 -6.37
N ASP A 95 -5.18 -4.03 -7.01
CA ASP A 95 -5.88 -3.15 -7.94
C ASP A 95 -6.58 -2.02 -7.16
N ILE A 96 -5.89 -0.89 -6.96
CA ILE A 96 -6.45 0.28 -6.26
C ILE A 96 -7.34 1.05 -7.23
N ILE A 97 -8.65 1.03 -6.99
CA ILE A 97 -9.60 1.81 -7.79
C ILE A 97 -9.49 3.29 -7.40
N ALA A 98 -9.14 4.11 -8.39
CA ALA A 98 -8.96 5.52 -8.18
C ALA A 98 -10.29 6.30 -8.17
N LYS A 99 -10.33 7.31 -7.30
CA LYS A 99 -11.43 8.24 -7.14
C LYS A 99 -10.95 9.66 -7.46
N ASN A 100 -11.87 10.52 -7.87
CA ASN A 100 -11.64 11.96 -7.90
C ASN A 100 -11.74 12.56 -6.49
N SER A 101 -11.38 13.83 -6.34
CA SER A 101 -11.44 14.57 -5.06
C SER A 101 -12.82 14.65 -4.40
N SER A 102 -13.91 14.33 -5.13
CA SER A 102 -15.27 14.24 -4.61
C SER A 102 -15.71 12.80 -4.28
N GLY A 103 -14.81 11.81 -4.39
CA GLY A 103 -15.07 10.40 -4.13
C GLY A 103 -15.72 9.63 -5.28
N GLY A 104 -15.86 10.22 -6.48
CA GLY A 104 -16.43 9.55 -7.65
C GLY A 104 -15.38 8.87 -8.53
N ASN A 105 -15.76 7.82 -9.26
CA ASN A 105 -14.82 7.06 -10.11
C ASN A 105 -14.52 7.71 -11.47
N GLN A 106 -15.28 8.75 -11.84
CA GLN A 106 -15.03 9.47 -13.08
C GLN A 106 -13.90 10.47 -12.90
N ILE A 107 -12.84 10.32 -13.70
CA ILE A 107 -11.65 11.18 -13.66
C ILE A 107 -11.47 11.83 -15.03
N VAL A 108 -11.23 13.14 -15.04
CA VAL A 108 -11.00 13.91 -16.28
C VAL A 108 -9.55 14.35 -16.30
N LEU A 109 -8.79 13.87 -17.28
CA LEU A 109 -7.40 14.27 -17.51
C LEU A 109 -7.36 15.20 -18.73
N ILE A 110 -6.73 16.36 -18.59
CA ILE A 110 -6.67 17.40 -19.63
C ILE A 110 -5.22 17.49 -20.12
N ALA A 111 -5.02 17.62 -21.44
CA ALA A 111 -3.69 17.78 -22.00
C ALA A 111 -2.98 19.00 -21.39
N ASP A 112 -1.67 18.89 -21.18
CA ASP A 112 -0.81 19.93 -20.61
C ASP A 112 -1.20 20.39 -19.18
N GLN A 113 -2.11 19.69 -18.52
CA GLN A 113 -2.45 19.88 -17.11
C GLN A 113 -2.00 18.67 -16.30
N PRO A 114 -0.90 18.78 -15.54
CA PRO A 114 -0.45 17.70 -14.68
C PRO A 114 -1.52 17.36 -13.64
N ALA A 115 -1.88 16.08 -13.55
CA ALA A 115 -2.70 15.55 -12.47
C ALA A 115 -1.79 14.83 -11.46
N THR A 116 -2.15 14.89 -10.18
CA THR A 116 -1.42 14.16 -9.13
C THR A 116 -2.33 13.12 -8.52
N VAL A 117 -1.85 11.88 -8.41
CA VAL A 117 -2.53 10.84 -7.64
C VAL A 117 -1.90 10.72 -6.27
N THR A 118 -2.73 10.74 -5.23
CA THR A 118 -2.33 10.44 -3.85
C THR A 118 -2.75 9.02 -3.55
N ILE A 119 -1.77 8.14 -3.27
CA ILE A 119 -2.03 6.81 -2.74
C ILE A 119 -2.11 6.91 -1.22
N ILE A 120 -3.25 6.53 -0.67
CA ILE A 120 -3.53 6.53 0.77
C ILE A 120 -3.51 5.09 1.23
N ILE A 121 -2.77 4.86 2.32
CA ILE A 121 -2.60 3.57 2.95
C ILE A 121 -3.05 3.72 4.40
N ASN A 122 -3.94 2.83 4.88
CA ASN A 122 -4.54 2.94 6.21
C ASN A 122 -4.19 1.71 7.10
N PRO A 123 -3.03 1.71 7.77
CA PRO A 123 -2.66 0.64 8.69
C PRO A 123 -3.65 0.46 9.85
N VAL A 124 -4.28 1.55 10.31
CA VAL A 124 -5.29 1.46 11.39
C VAL A 124 -6.46 0.58 10.96
N TYR A 125 -6.92 0.71 9.71
CA TYR A 125 -7.97 -0.14 9.16
C TYR A 125 -7.53 -1.61 9.05
N TRP A 126 -6.28 -1.85 8.63
CA TRP A 126 -5.73 -3.20 8.47
C TRP A 126 -5.64 -3.95 9.81
N PHE A 127 -5.23 -3.25 10.87
CA PHE A 127 -5.04 -3.80 12.20
C PHE A 127 -6.31 -3.80 13.06
N ALA A 128 -7.41 -3.19 12.59
CA ALA A 128 -8.68 -3.19 13.32
C ALA A 128 -9.26 -4.58 13.73
N PRO A 129 -9.00 -5.72 13.06
CA PRO A 129 -9.46 -7.02 13.55
C PRO A 129 -8.52 -7.65 14.59
N VAL A 130 -7.35 -7.06 14.84
CA VAL A 130 -6.35 -7.56 15.79
C VAL A 130 -6.66 -6.97 17.16
N SER A 131 -7.21 -7.78 18.06
CA SER A 131 -7.49 -7.36 19.44
C SER A 131 -6.24 -7.41 20.31
N GLU A 132 -6.28 -6.71 21.44
CA GLU A 132 -5.23 -6.76 22.47
C GLU A 132 -4.94 -8.20 22.91
N SER A 133 -5.99 -9.00 23.15
CA SER A 133 -5.84 -10.41 23.53
C SER A 133 -5.10 -11.25 22.48
N ILE A 134 -5.23 -10.91 21.19
CA ILE A 134 -4.50 -11.61 20.11
C ILE A 134 -3.02 -11.22 20.15
N LEU A 135 -2.71 -9.97 20.50
CA LEU A 135 -1.32 -9.50 20.65
C LEU A 135 -0.66 -10.03 21.92
N ASP A 136 -1.39 -10.10 23.04
CA ASP A 136 -0.91 -10.68 24.30
C ASP A 136 -0.54 -12.18 24.16
N GLU A 137 -1.20 -12.91 23.25
CA GLU A 137 -0.93 -14.32 22.96
C GLU A 137 0.14 -14.52 21.87
N ALA A 138 0.59 -13.45 21.21
CA ALA A 138 1.52 -13.53 20.10
C ALA A 138 2.93 -13.94 20.56
N ALA A 139 3.64 -14.65 19.68
CA ALA A 139 5.03 -14.96 19.94
C ALA A 139 5.91 -13.72 19.72
N GLU A 140 6.70 -13.37 20.74
CA GLU A 140 7.73 -12.35 20.66
C GLU A 140 9.07 -12.93 20.18
N ASP A 141 9.83 -12.11 19.46
CA ASP A 141 11.24 -12.34 19.17
C ASP A 141 12.09 -11.24 19.82
N ILE A 142 13.39 -11.47 19.98
CA ILE A 142 14.30 -10.48 20.53
C ILE A 142 15.11 -9.86 19.39
N GLU A 143 14.81 -8.61 19.05
CA GLU A 143 15.59 -7.83 18.10
C GLU A 143 16.38 -6.76 18.84
N ASN A 144 17.71 -6.78 18.71
CA ASN A 144 18.61 -5.81 19.36
C ASN A 144 18.40 -5.69 20.89
N GLY A 145 17.98 -6.78 21.55
CA GLY A 145 17.72 -6.82 22.99
C GLY A 145 16.34 -6.29 23.41
N VAL A 146 15.45 -5.99 22.46
CA VAL A 146 14.09 -5.51 22.71
C VAL A 146 13.09 -6.58 22.24
N PRO A 147 12.04 -6.89 23.03
CA PRO A 147 10.95 -7.75 22.58
C PRO A 147 10.16 -7.10 21.44
N VAL A 148 9.94 -7.87 20.37
CA VAL A 148 9.20 -7.43 19.19
C VAL A 148 8.25 -8.54 18.75
N ILE A 149 6.97 -8.21 18.58
CA ILE A 149 6.04 -9.07 17.85
C ILE A 149 6.29 -8.87 16.36
N GLN A 150 6.92 -9.87 15.74
CA GLN A 150 7.06 -9.93 14.29
C GLN A 150 5.82 -10.57 13.66
N ILE A 151 5.15 -9.85 12.77
CA ILE A 151 3.99 -10.33 12.02
C ILE A 151 4.37 -10.41 10.54
N ASN A 152 4.49 -11.63 10.03
CA ASN A 152 4.79 -11.90 8.63
C ASN A 152 4.25 -13.29 8.22
N LYS A 153 4.50 -13.71 6.98
CA LYS A 153 4.02 -15.00 6.47
C LYS A 153 4.54 -16.22 7.24
N ASP A 154 5.62 -16.07 8.01
CA ASP A 154 6.30 -17.16 8.72
C ASP A 154 6.08 -17.07 10.25
N LYS A 155 5.87 -15.87 10.80
CA LYS A 155 5.72 -15.56 12.24
C LYS A 155 4.38 -14.90 12.54
N ASN A 156 3.70 -15.36 13.59
CA ASN A 156 2.36 -14.88 14.00
C ASN A 156 1.36 -14.89 12.82
N GLN A 157 1.30 -16.02 12.12
CA GLN A 157 0.58 -16.17 10.85
C GLN A 157 -0.92 -15.89 10.95
N ASP A 158 -1.54 -16.19 12.09
CA ASP A 158 -2.96 -15.90 12.29
C ASP A 158 -3.22 -14.39 12.27
N ILE A 159 -2.35 -13.60 12.92
CA ILE A 159 -2.40 -12.14 12.91
C ILE A 159 -2.11 -11.61 11.50
N TYR A 160 -1.09 -12.16 10.84
CA TYR A 160 -0.76 -11.82 9.46
C TYR A 160 -1.97 -12.01 8.53
N ASN A 161 -2.66 -13.14 8.62
CA ASN A 161 -3.85 -13.46 7.83
C ASN A 161 -5.00 -12.49 8.09
N LEU A 162 -5.21 -12.06 9.34
CA LEU A 162 -6.22 -11.04 9.67
C LEU A 162 -5.92 -9.70 8.98
N ILE A 163 -4.65 -9.31 8.92
CA ILE A 163 -4.20 -8.02 8.35
C ILE A 163 -4.27 -8.05 6.82
N ILE A 164 -3.71 -9.07 6.16
CA ILE A 164 -3.64 -9.12 4.69
C ILE A 164 -5.02 -9.16 4.04
N ASN A 165 -6.02 -9.75 4.71
CA ASN A 165 -7.41 -9.78 4.24
C ASN A 165 -8.06 -8.39 4.16
N ARG A 166 -7.40 -7.35 4.71
CA ARG A 166 -7.89 -5.97 4.73
C ARG A 166 -6.98 -4.99 4.01
N ILE A 167 -5.80 -5.41 3.55
CA ILE A 167 -4.84 -4.50 2.91
C ILE A 167 -5.49 -3.80 1.72
N ASN A 168 -6.17 -4.58 0.87
CA ASN A 168 -6.78 -4.08 -0.36
C ASN A 168 -7.84 -3.01 -0.08
N ASP A 169 -8.74 -3.28 0.87
CA ASP A 169 -9.85 -2.38 1.23
C ASP A 169 -9.38 -1.15 2.03
N GLY A 170 -8.17 -1.21 2.60
CA GLY A 170 -7.54 -0.10 3.32
C GLY A 170 -6.62 0.77 2.46
N CYS A 171 -6.61 0.57 1.13
CA CYS A 171 -5.84 1.36 0.18
C CYS A 171 -6.77 2.19 -0.72
N GLU A 172 -6.43 3.45 -0.96
CA GLU A 172 -7.16 4.32 -1.87
C GLU A 172 -6.22 5.10 -2.80
N ALA A 173 -6.70 5.45 -3.98
CA ALA A 173 -6.02 6.35 -4.90
C ALA A 173 -6.92 7.55 -5.20
N VAL A 174 -6.45 8.77 -4.94
CA VAL A 174 -7.24 10.00 -5.15
C VAL A 174 -6.54 10.89 -6.16
N PHE A 175 -7.22 11.19 -7.27
CA PHE A 175 -6.77 12.17 -8.25
C PHE A 175 -7.15 13.58 -7.82
N ASN A 176 -6.16 14.46 -7.82
CA ASN A 176 -6.26 15.89 -7.53
C ASN A 176 -5.93 16.73 -8.76
#